data_AF-A0A966Q7W4-F1
#
_entry.id   AF-A0A966Q7W4-F1
#
_cell.length_a   1.000
_cell.length_b   1.000
_cell.length_c   1.000
_cell.angle_alpha   90.00
_cell.angle_beta   90.00
_cell.angle_gamma   90.00
#
_symmetry.space_group_name_H-M   'P 1'
#
loop_
_entity.id
_entity.type
_entity.pdbx_description
1 polymer ?
#
loop_
_entity_poly.entity_id
_entity_poly.type
_entity_poly.pdbx_seq_one_letter_code
_entity_poly.pdbx_strand_id
1 'polypeptide(L)' 'MRKNNKDKKKSKVIDATNEIVSIGGGYRNRLKPRTDNQKEYIRTIAENIITFCQGVAGSGKTHIAIGMALEYLIDDKVK' A
#
# COMPACT_ATOMS: atom_id res chain seq x y z
N MET A 1 23.95 20.65 29.93
CA MET A 1 22.92 19.62 30.22
C MET A 1 21.56 20.17 29.78
N ARG A 2 20.81 19.40 28.96
CA ARG A 2 19.47 19.68 28.38
C ARG A 2 19.42 20.71 27.23
N LYS A 3 18.69 20.53 26.12
CA LYS A 3 17.97 19.42 25.48
C LYS A 3 17.64 19.94 24.07
N ASN A 4 18.11 19.27 23.02
CA ASN A 4 17.65 19.51 21.64
C ASN A 4 16.39 18.67 21.35
N ASN A 5 15.65 19.15 20.35
CA ASN A 5 14.87 18.37 19.39
C ASN A 5 13.40 18.07 19.72
N LYS A 6 12.48 18.58 18.88
CA LYS A 6 11.37 17.83 18.27
C LYS A 6 10.55 18.75 17.35
N ASP A 7 11.09 19.02 16.16
CA ASP A 7 10.22 19.41 15.03
C ASP A 7 9.46 18.16 14.57
N LYS A 8 8.17 18.12 14.89
CA LYS A 8 7.22 17.09 14.48
C LYS A 8 7.04 17.12 12.97
N LYS A 9 7.84 16.36 12.23
CA LYS A 9 7.63 16.11 10.79
C LYS A 9 6.48 15.10 10.63
N LYS A 10 5.27 15.61 10.42
CA LYS A 10 4.07 14.80 10.09
C LYS A 10 4.38 13.91 8.89
N SER A 11 4.14 12.61 9.02
CA SER A 11 4.25 11.64 7.94
C SER A 11 3.31 12.03 6.80
N LYS A 12 3.85 12.18 5.59
CA LYS A 12 3.05 12.29 4.37
C LYS A 12 2.35 10.94 4.17
N VAL A 13 1.04 10.92 4.33
CA VAL A 13 0.18 9.77 4.00
C VAL A 13 0.31 9.54 2.49
N ILE A 14 0.85 8.39 2.07
CA ILE A 14 1.00 8.02 0.66
C ILE A 14 -0.22 7.17 0.29
N ASP A 15 -1.19 7.75 -0.42
CA ASP A 15 -2.34 7.01 -0.95
C ASP A 15 -1.90 6.26 -2.22
N ALA A 16 -1.48 5.00 -2.04
CA ALA A 16 -1.04 4.11 -3.11
C ALA A 16 -2.13 3.78 -4.14
N THR A 17 -3.38 4.22 -3.95
CA THR A 17 -4.49 3.94 -4.87
C THR A 17 -4.65 4.96 -5.99
N ASN A 18 -4.04 6.15 -5.86
CA ASN A 18 -4.19 7.23 -6.83
C ASN A 18 -3.13 7.22 -7.95
N GLU A 19 -2.01 6.52 -7.79
CA GLU A 19 -0.90 6.49 -8.76
C GLU A 19 -0.92 5.28 -9.71
N ILE A 20 -2.09 4.67 -9.95
CA ILE A 20 -2.19 3.56 -10.90
C ILE A 20 -2.33 4.12 -12.32
N VAL A 21 -1.24 4.68 -12.84
CA VAL A 21 -1.16 5.18 -14.22
C VAL A 21 -0.99 3.99 -15.17
N SER A 22 -1.98 3.76 -16.04
CA SER A 22 -1.89 2.76 -17.10
C SER A 22 -1.00 3.33 -18.22
N ILE A 23 0.31 3.09 -18.11
CA ILE A 23 1.26 3.47 -19.16
C ILE A 23 1.01 2.54 -20.35
N GLY A 24 0.83 3.11 -21.55
CA GLY A 24 0.67 2.36 -22.80
C GLY A 24 1.89 1.48 -23.06
N GLY A 25 1.79 0.20 -22.69
CA GLY A 25 2.88 -0.78 -22.70
C GLY A 25 3.14 -1.47 -21.35
N GLY A 26 2.57 -0.96 -20.25
CA GLY A 26 2.72 -1.49 -18.89
C GLY A 26 1.80 -2.68 -18.58
N TYR A 27 2.18 -3.44 -17.55
CA TYR A 27 1.44 -4.61 -17.05
C TYR A 27 -0.06 -4.34 -16.96
N ARG A 28 -0.84 -5.06 -17.78
CA ARG A 28 -2.28 -4.80 -18.00
C ARG A 28 -3.14 -4.88 -16.73
N ASN A 29 -2.65 -5.51 -15.66
CA ASN A 29 -3.40 -5.77 -14.42
C ASN A 29 -2.64 -5.29 -13.18
N ARG A 30 -2.54 -3.97 -12.99
CA ARG A 30 -2.14 -3.37 -11.70
C ARG A 30 -3.17 -3.68 -10.61
N LEU A 31 -2.74 -3.78 -9.35
CA LEU A 31 -3.64 -4.04 -8.22
C LEU A 31 -4.64 -2.89 -8.06
N LYS A 32 -5.94 -3.18 -8.07
CA LYS A 32 -7.00 -2.19 -7.85
C LYS A 32 -8.00 -2.68 -6.80
N PRO A 33 -8.35 -1.85 -5.81
CA PRO A 33 -9.41 -2.20 -4.86
C PRO A 33 -10.78 -2.22 -5.56
N ARG A 34 -11.64 -3.15 -5.16
CA ARG A 34 -13.05 -3.23 -5.62
C ARG A 34 -14.06 -2.79 -4.57
N THR A 35 -13.64 -2.69 -3.32
CA THR A 35 -14.47 -2.26 -2.19
C THR A 35 -13.68 -1.32 -1.28
N ASP A 36 -14.38 -0.53 -0.46
CA ASP A 36 -13.74 0.43 0.45
C ASP A 36 -12.84 -0.28 1.49
N ASN A 37 -13.26 -1.45 1.98
CA ASN A 37 -12.43 -2.25 2.90
C ASN A 37 -11.13 -2.73 2.24
N GLN A 38 -11.15 -3.02 0.94
CA GLN A 38 -9.94 -3.37 0.20
C GLN A 38 -9.05 -2.15 0.00
N LYS A 39 -9.64 -0.98 -0.26
CA LYS A 39 -8.92 0.30 -0.35
C LYS A 39 -8.19 0.59 0.96
N GLU A 40 -8.89 0.44 2.09
CA GLU A 40 -8.31 0.64 3.42
C GLU A 40 -7.22 -0.38 3.74
N TYR A 41 -7.42 -1.64 3.32
CA TYR A 41 -6.39 -2.67 3.51
C TYR A 41 -5.11 -2.35 2.75
N ILE A 42 -5.22 -1.94 1.48
CA ILE A 42 -4.09 -1.48 0.66
C ILE A 42 -3.37 -0.31 1.34
N ARG A 43 -4.13 0.70 1.78
CA ARG A 43 -3.58 1.86 2.48
C ARG A 43 -2.84 1.46 3.75
N THR A 44 -3.42 0.57 4.55
CA THR A 44 -2.84 0.11 5.81
C THR A 44 -1.51 -0.61 5.58
N ILE A 45 -1.42 -1.46 4.53
CA ILE A 45 -0.15 -2.10 4.12
C ILE A 45 0.88 -1.05 3.72
N ALA A 46 0.48 0.01 3.02
CA ALA A 46 1.40 1.05 2.56
C ALA A 46 1.96 1.92 3.70
N GLU A 47 1.17 2.15 4.75
CA GLU A 47 1.50 3.06 5.84
C GLU A 47 2.19 2.37 7.03
N ASN A 48 2.09 1.04 7.15
CA ASN A 48 2.55 0.30 8.34
C ASN A 48 3.54 -0.81 7.98
N ILE A 49 4.50 -1.07 8.88
CA ILE A 49 5.47 -2.15 8.73
C ILE A 49 4.81 -3.53 8.84
N ILE A 50 3.83 -3.66 9.76
CA ILE A 50 3.06 -4.89 9.97
C ILE A 50 1.58 -4.53 9.92
N THR A 51 0.81 -5.28 9.15
CA THR A 51 -0.65 -5.12 9.04
C THR A 51 -1.35 -6.43 9.39
N PHE A 52 -2.25 -6.38 10.37
CA PHE A 52 -3.17 -7.47 10.64
C PHE A 52 -4.47 -7.23 9.86
N CYS A 53 -5.00 -8.28 9.24
CA CYS A 53 -6.24 -8.20 8.48
C CYS A 53 -7.13 -9.40 8.81
N GLN A 54 -8.43 -9.15 8.98
CA GLN A 54 -9.45 -10.17 9.20
C GLN A 54 -10.58 -9.98 8.19
N GLY A 55 -11.20 -11.08 7.77
CA GLY A 55 -12.36 -11.05 6.89
C GLY A 55 -12.77 -12.46 6.45
N VAL A 56 -13.96 -12.58 5.86
CA VAL A 56 -14.48 -13.86 5.36
C VAL A 56 -13.64 -14.42 4.21
N ALA A 57 -13.84 -15.70 3.89
CA ALA A 57 -13.20 -16.31 2.73
C ALA A 57 -13.61 -15.58 1.44
N GLY A 58 -12.70 -15.48 0.46
CA GLY A 58 -12.98 -14.83 -0.81
C GLY A 58 -12.92 -13.29 -0.82
N SER A 59 -12.75 -12.62 0.33
CA SER A 59 -12.69 -11.13 0.37
C SER A 59 -11.41 -10.51 -0.23
N GLY A 60 -10.47 -11.33 -0.70
CA GLY A 60 -9.26 -10.85 -1.39
C GLY A 60 -8.05 -10.53 -0.50
N LYS A 61 -8.04 -10.95 0.78
CA LYS A 61 -6.92 -10.70 1.72
C LYS A 61 -5.56 -11.15 1.14
N THR A 62 -5.47 -12.40 0.69
CA THR A 62 -4.25 -12.95 0.07
C THR A 62 -3.93 -12.28 -1.26
N HIS A 63 -4.93 -12.02 -2.09
CA HIS A 63 -4.74 -11.37 -3.39
C HIS A 63 -4.16 -9.96 -3.26
N ILE A 64 -4.67 -9.16 -2.32
CA ILE A 64 -4.20 -7.80 -2.07
C ILE A 64 -2.79 -7.79 -1.49
N ALA A 65 -2.49 -8.66 -0.52
CA ALA A 65 -1.16 -8.77 0.05
C ALA A 65 -0.11 -9.11 -1.03
N ILE A 66 -0.40 -10.11 -1.87
CA ILE A 66 0.48 -10.50 -2.98
C ILE A 66 0.57 -9.38 -4.02
N GLY A 67 -0.56 -8.77 -4.37
CA GLY A 67 -0.61 -7.64 -5.30
C GLY A 67 0.29 -6.50 -4.83
N MET A 68 0.19 -6.10 -3.57
CA MET A 68 1.05 -5.05 -2.98
C MET A 68 2.53 -5.41 -3.05
N ALA A 69 2.89 -6.67 -2.78
CA ALA A 69 4.27 -7.12 -2.89
C ALA A 69 4.79 -7.06 -4.34
N LEU A 70 3.98 -7.47 -5.31
CA LEU A 70 4.34 -7.39 -6.74
C LEU A 70 4.45 -5.94 -7.21
N GLU A 71 3.54 -5.07 -6.77
CA GLU A 71 3.59 -3.63 -7.05
C GLU A 71 4.90 -3.03 -6.52
N TYR A 72 5.30 -3.39 -5.31
CA TYR A 72 6.56 -2.90 -4.74
C TYR A 72 7.79 -3.44 -5.46
N LEU A 73 7.75 -4.70 -5.90
CA LEU A 73 8.83 -5.29 -6.69
C LEU A 73 8.95 -4.64 -8.07
N ILE A 74 7.83 -4.43 -8.77
CA ILE A 74 7.80 -3.84 -10.12
C ILE A 74 8.19 -2.36 -10.09
N ASP A 75 7.81 -1.63 -9.05
CA ASP A 75 8.18 -0.23 -8.86
C ASP A 75 9.59 -0.05 -8.25
N ASP A 76 10.40 -1.12 -8.15
CA ASP A 76 11.76 -1.12 -7.55
C ASP A 76 11.81 -0.54 -6.11
N LYS A 77 10.71 -0.68 -5.35
CA LYS A 77 10.60 -0.22 -3.95
C LYS A 77 11.23 -1.20 -2.95
N VAL A 78 11.55 -2.41 -3.40
CA VAL A 78 12.26 -3.45 -2.65
C VAL A 78 13.40 -3.99 -3.51
N LYS A 79 14.55 -4.26 -2.89
CA LYS A 79 15.78 -4.76 -3.52
C LYS A 79 16.09 -6.18 -3.06
#